data_AF-A0A357IA28-F1
#
_entry.id   AF-A0A357IA28-F1
#
_cell.length_a   1.000
_cell.length_b   1.000
_cell.length_c   1.000
_cell.angle_alpha   90.00
_cell.angle_beta   90.00
_cell.angle_gamma   90.00
#
_symmetry.space_group_name_H-M   'P 1'
#
loop_
_entity.id
_entity.type
_entity.pdbx_description
1 polymer ?
#
loop_
_entity_poly.entity_id
_entity_poly.type
_entity_poly.pdbx_seq_one_letter_code
_entity_poly.pdbx_strand_id
1 'polypeptide(L)'
;ERLTSGIYINKDPEDVTGKVEYALDLVIAADPLEKYLRQKGLQKRYDQETGAWLDALVAEGELSREQADLLLTTEAAVRNVIDVDDFPKDGSAEKK
;
A
#
# COMPACT_ATOMS: atom_id res chain seq x y z
N GLU A 1 -17.09 13.26 17.75
CA GLU A 1 -17.69 11.93 18.02
C GLU A 1 -17.80 11.17 16.71
N ARG A 2 -17.41 9.88 16.69
CA ARG A 2 -17.18 9.08 15.47
C ARG A 2 -18.27 8.02 15.29
N LEU A 3 -18.78 7.90 14.07
CA LEU A 3 -19.88 7.01 13.67
C LEU A 3 -19.43 5.52 13.50
N THR A 4 -18.52 5.02 14.34
CA THR A 4 -17.91 3.68 14.14
C THR A 4 -17.84 2.82 15.41
N SER A 5 -18.64 3.14 16.44
CA SER A 5 -18.78 2.27 17.62
C SER A 5 -19.80 1.16 17.31
N GLY A 6 -19.42 0.14 16.55
CA GLY A 6 -20.30 -1.00 16.35
C GLY A 6 -19.95 -1.99 15.25
N ILE A 7 -18.97 -1.70 14.39
CA ILE A 7 -18.58 -2.65 13.35
C ILE A 7 -17.41 -3.47 13.87
N TYR A 8 -17.68 -4.76 14.08
CA TYR A 8 -16.70 -5.79 14.40
C TYR A 8 -15.65 -5.84 13.27
N ILE A 9 -14.46 -5.29 13.53
CA ILE A 9 -13.35 -5.37 12.58
C ILE A 9 -12.74 -6.77 12.73
N ASN A 10 -13.08 -7.65 11.81
CA ASN A 10 -12.43 -8.94 11.66
C ASN A 10 -11.00 -8.69 11.15
N LYS A 11 -10.00 -9.22 11.85
CA LYS A 11 -8.56 -9.05 11.54
C LYS A 11 -8.05 -10.18 10.64
N ASP A 12 -8.91 -10.68 9.76
CA ASP A 12 -8.58 -11.79 8.89
C ASP A 12 -7.87 -11.28 7.62
N PRO A 13 -6.67 -11.77 7.28
CA PRO A 13 -5.92 -11.33 6.10
C PRO A 13 -6.57 -11.77 4.77
N GLU A 14 -7.59 -12.62 4.79
CA GLU A 14 -8.42 -12.95 3.62
C GLU A 14 -9.69 -12.06 3.53
N ASP A 15 -9.96 -11.21 4.53
CA ASP A 15 -11.07 -10.25 4.50
C ASP A 15 -10.66 -9.01 3.68
N VAL A 16 -11.44 -8.72 2.65
CA VAL A 16 -11.27 -7.60 1.71
C VAL A 16 -11.13 -6.26 2.44
N THR A 17 -11.79 -6.14 3.60
CA THR A 17 -11.71 -4.93 4.46
C THR A 17 -10.34 -4.81 5.14
N GLY A 18 -9.74 -5.94 5.54
CA GLY A 18 -8.42 -5.99 6.18
C GLY A 18 -7.30 -5.55 5.24
N LYS A 19 -7.40 -5.84 3.94
CA LYS A 19 -6.43 -5.41 2.91
C LYS A 19 -6.42 -3.89 2.72
N VAL A 20 -7.61 -3.27 2.72
CA VAL A 20 -7.75 -1.81 2.59
C VAL A 20 -7.22 -1.09 3.82
N GLU A 21 -7.59 -1.54 5.03
CA GLU A 21 -7.10 -0.96 6.28
C GLU A 21 -5.57 -1.11 6.41
N TYR A 22 -5.02 -2.27 6.06
CA TYR A 22 -3.57 -2.50 6.06
C TYR A 22 -2.82 -1.59 5.07
N ALA A 23 -3.33 -1.45 3.85
CA ALA A 23 -2.75 -0.53 2.87
C ALA A 23 -2.87 0.94 3.33
N LEU A 24 -3.99 1.31 3.96
CA LEU A 24 -4.20 2.65 4.50
C LEU A 24 -3.19 2.98 5.61
N ASP A 25 -2.97 2.07 6.55
CA ASP A 25 -1.97 2.25 7.62
C ASP A 25 -0.56 2.42 7.05
N LEU A 26 -0.20 1.63 6.04
CA LEU A 26 1.09 1.74 5.35
C LEU A 26 1.25 3.08 4.61
N VAL A 27 0.22 3.54 3.91
CA VAL A 27 0.23 4.84 3.22
C VAL A 27 0.40 5.98 4.22
N ILE A 28 -0.29 5.94 5.36
CA ILE A 28 -0.14 6.95 6.41
C ILE A 28 1.29 6.95 6.97
N ALA A 29 1.87 5.77 7.17
CA ALA A 29 3.25 5.64 7.64
C ALA A 29 4.29 6.12 6.60
N ALA A 30 4.00 5.93 5.30
CA ALA A 30 4.86 6.33 4.19
C ALA A 30 4.75 7.82 3.80
N ASP A 31 3.62 8.49 4.09
CA ASP A 31 3.38 9.91 3.78
C ASP A 31 4.53 10.88 4.15
N PRO A 32 5.13 10.84 5.35
CA PRO A 32 6.27 11.71 5.67
C PRO A 32 7.50 11.45 4.79
N LEU A 33 7.74 10.18 4.40
CA LEU A 33 8.86 9.81 3.51
C LEU A 33 8.60 10.29 2.09
N GLU A 34 7.38 10.12 1.57
CA GLU A 34 7.01 10.65 0.26
C GLU A 34 7.14 12.17 0.20
N LYS A 35 6.72 12.88 1.26
CA LYS A 35 6.90 14.32 1.37
C LYS A 35 8.37 14.70 1.38
N TYR A 36 9.21 13.99 2.12
CA TYR A 36 10.66 14.20 2.13
C TYR A 36 11.26 14.05 0.72
N LEU A 37 10.95 12.96 0.02
CA LEU A 37 11.45 12.71 -1.34
C LEU A 37 10.99 13.79 -2.33
N ARG A 38 9.71 14.21 -2.26
CA ARG A 38 9.18 15.30 -3.08
C ARG A 38 9.87 16.64 -2.81
N GLN A 39 10.13 16.97 -1.55
CA GLN A 39 10.84 18.21 -1.18
C GLN A 39 12.29 18.22 -1.68
N LYS A 40 12.94 17.05 -1.70
CA LYS A 40 14.29 16.88 -2.26
C LYS A 40 14.32 16.81 -3.79
N GLY A 41 13.16 16.77 -4.45
CA GLY A 41 13.09 16.57 -5.91
C GLY A 41 13.47 15.16 -6.35
N LEU A 42 13.49 14.20 -5.43
CA LEU A 42 13.82 12.80 -5.69
C LEU A 42 12.55 12.09 -6.16
N GLN A 43 12.32 12.12 -7.46
CA GLN A 43 11.20 11.45 -8.10
C GLN A 43 11.68 10.23 -8.88
N LYS A 44 10.99 9.11 -8.68
CA LYS A 44 11.22 7.91 -9.47
C LYS A 44 10.88 8.17 -10.93
N ARG A 45 11.73 7.71 -11.85
CA ARG A 45 11.42 7.73 -13.28
C ARG A 45 10.45 6.60 -13.64
N TYR A 46 9.62 6.81 -14.66
CA TYR A 46 8.64 5.81 -15.11
C TYR A 46 9.27 4.52 -15.66
N ASP A 47 10.48 4.61 -16.22
CA ASP A 47 11.25 3.50 -16.78
C ASP A 47 12.06 2.74 -15.73
N GLN A 48 12.04 3.18 -14.47
CA GLN A 48 12.82 2.59 -13.39
C GLN A 48 11.97 1.69 -12.48
N GLU A 49 12.49 0.50 -12.21
CA GLU A 49 11.94 -0.41 -11.22
C GLU A 49 12.01 0.23 -9.81
N THR A 50 10.93 0.12 -9.04
CA THR A 50 10.83 0.76 -7.71
C THR A 50 11.89 0.24 -6.74
N GLY A 51 12.14 -1.07 -6.71
CA GLY A 51 13.17 -1.67 -5.85
C GLY A 51 14.56 -1.10 -6.15
N ALA A 52 14.96 -1.13 -7.43
CA ALA A 52 16.24 -0.57 -7.86
C ALA A 52 16.40 0.94 -7.58
N TRP A 53 15.32 1.72 -7.68
CA TRP A 53 15.34 3.14 -7.33
C TRP A 53 15.54 3.35 -5.82
N LEU A 54 14.83 2.61 -4.99
CA LEU A 54 14.94 2.70 -3.53
C LEU A 54 16.33 2.23 -3.05
N ASP A 55 16.88 1.17 -3.63
CA ASP A 55 18.24 0.72 -3.32
C ASP A 55 19.30 1.78 -3.65
N ALA A 56 19.12 2.54 -4.74
CA ALA A 56 19.99 3.67 -5.06
C ALA A 56 19.92 4.77 -3.98
N LEU A 57 18.71 5.13 -3.53
CA LEU A 57 18.53 6.12 -2.47
C LEU A 57 19.12 5.68 -1.12
N VAL A 58 19.10 4.38 -0.84
CA VAL A 58 19.77 3.81 0.35
C VAL A 58 21.29 3.88 0.19
N ALA A 59 21.83 3.56 -0.98
CA ALA A 59 23.25 3.65 -1.26
C ALA A 59 23.78 5.10 -1.22
N GLU A 60 22.95 6.07 -1.61
CA GLU A 60 23.23 7.50 -1.52
C GLU A 60 23.04 8.07 -0.10
N GLY A 61 22.45 7.30 0.83
CA GLY A 61 22.22 7.68 2.21
C GLY A 61 21.02 8.63 2.41
N GLU A 62 20.17 8.80 1.39
CA GLU A 62 18.95 9.60 1.48
C GLU A 62 17.82 8.85 2.22
N LEU A 63 17.88 7.52 2.24
CA LEU A 63 16.96 6.65 2.98
C LEU A 63 17.72 5.58 3.78
N SER A 64 17.13 5.12 4.89
CA SER A 64 17.54 3.87 5.54
C SER A 64 16.92 2.67 4.82
N ARG A 65 17.49 1.48 5.02
CA ARG A 65 16.93 0.24 4.46
C ARG A 65 15.50 -0.01 4.95
N GLU A 66 15.21 0.26 6.22
CA GLU A 66 13.86 0.15 6.79
C GLU A 66 12.85 1.09 6.11
N GLN A 67 13.27 2.31 5.76
CA GLN A 67 12.43 3.27 5.04
C GLN A 67 12.17 2.84 3.60
N ALA A 68 13.17 2.29 2.93
CA ALA A 68 13.01 1.70 1.60
C ALA A 68 12.06 0.50 1.62
N ASP A 69 12.20 -0.41 2.60
CA ASP A 69 11.32 -1.56 2.76
C ASP A 69 9.86 -1.12 3.03
N LEU A 70 9.65 -0.08 3.83
CA LEU A 70 8.31 0.49 4.05
C LEU A 70 7.69 1.02 2.76
N LEU A 71 8.44 1.78 1.96
CA LEU A 71 7.95 2.32 0.68
C LEU A 71 7.63 1.21 -0.32
N LEU A 72 8.48 0.19 -0.42
CA LEU A 72 8.28 -0.97 -1.28
C LEU A 72 7.04 -1.78 -0.86
N THR A 73 6.88 -2.02 0.45
CA THR A 73 5.71 -2.73 1.01
C THR A 73 4.43 -1.93 0.77
N THR A 74 4.49 -0.61 0.93
CA THR A 74 3.35 0.28 0.69
C THR A 74 2.92 0.23 -0.78
N GLU A 75 3.87 0.32 -1.73
CA GLU A 75 3.55 0.22 -3.16
C GLU A 75 2.90 -1.14 -3.51
N ALA A 76 3.42 -2.23 -2.96
CA ALA A 76 2.86 -3.57 -3.17
C ALA A 76 1.45 -3.71 -2.56
N ALA A 77 1.23 -3.20 -1.34
CA ALA A 77 -0.07 -3.23 -0.68
C ALA A 77 -1.12 -2.38 -1.41
N VAL A 78 -0.75 -1.17 -1.83
CA VAL A 78 -1.62 -0.29 -2.63
C VAL A 78 -1.95 -0.93 -3.96
N ARG A 79 -0.98 -1.54 -4.63
CA ARG A 79 -1.22 -2.25 -5.89
C ARG A 79 -2.13 -3.45 -5.70
N ASN A 80 -1.95 -4.21 -4.61
CA ASN A 80 -2.84 -5.31 -4.26
C ASN A 80 -4.28 -4.84 -4.06
N VAL A 81 -4.49 -3.69 -3.40
CA VAL A 81 -5.81 -3.07 -3.19
C VAL A 81 -6.42 -2.55 -4.50
N ILE A 82 -5.61 -1.98 -5.41
CA ILE A 82 -6.07 -1.52 -6.72
C ILE A 82 -6.44 -2.71 -7.62
N ASP A 83 -5.65 -3.79 -7.56
CA ASP A 83 -5.89 -5.03 -8.30
C ASP A 83 -7.07 -5.84 -7.71
N VAL A 84 -7.79 -5.33 -6.70
CA VAL A 84 -9.08 -5.86 -6.23
C VAL A 84 -10.17 -5.52 -7.26
N ASP A 85 -10.10 -6.18 -8.41
CA ASP A 85 -11.22 -6.48 -9.31
C ASP A 85 -11.31 -8.01 -9.52
N ASP A 86 -11.05 -8.77 -8.44
CA ASP A 86 -11.45 -10.17 -8.32
C ASP A 86 -12.67 -10.23 -7.39
N PHE A 87 -13.77 -9.63 -7.83
CA PHE A 87 -15.07 -10.06 -7.35
C PHE A 87 -15.16 -11.54 -7.71
N PRO A 88 -15.33 -12.48 -6.76
CA PRO A 88 -15.86 -13.77 -7.18
C PRO A 88 -17.14 -13.43 -7.94
N LYS A 89 -17.17 -13.75 -9.24
CA LYS A 89 -18.45 -13.89 -9.93
C LYS A 89 -19.13 -15.07 -9.27
N ASP A 90 -19.70 -14.84 -8.09
CA ASP A 90 -20.87 -15.59 -7.67
C ASP A 90 -21.99 -15.13 -8.59
N GLY A 91 -21.89 -15.61 -9.83
CA GLY A 91 -23.05 -15.79 -10.67
C GLY A 91 -23.88 -16.83 -9.95
N SER A 92 -24.66 -16.37 -8.98
CA SER A 92 -25.82 -17.06 -8.47
C SER A 92 -26.80 -17.17 -9.65
N ALA A 93 -26.49 -18.07 -10.58
CA ALA A 93 -27.45 -18.61 -11.53
C ALA A 93 -28.25 -19.67 -10.78
N GLU A 94 -29.07 -19.17 -9.86
CA GLU A 94 -30.29 -19.84 -9.46
C GLU A 94 -31.09 -20.11 -10.74
N LYS A 95 -31.57 -21.35 -10.95
CA LYS A 95 -32.99 -21.69 -11.17
C LYS A 95 -33.11 -23.16 -11.63
N LYS A 96 -33.74 -23.95 -10.76
CA LYS A 96 -34.64 -25.10 -10.99
C LYS A 96 -34.20 -26.26 -11.88
#